data_AF-A0A804MH72-F1
#
_entry.id   AF-A0A804MH72-F1
#
_cell.length_a   1.000
_cell.length_b   1.000
_cell.length_c   1.000
_cell.angle_alpha   90.00
_cell.angle_beta   90.00
_cell.angle_gamma   90.00
#
_symmetry.space_group_name_H-M   'P 1'
#
loop_
_entity.id
_entity.type
_entity.pdbx_description
1 polymer ?
#
loop_
_entity_poly.entity_id
_entity_poly.type
_entity_poly.pdbx_seq_one_letter_code
_entity_poly.pdbx_strand_id
1 'polypeptide(L)'
;MLAISTTFDVVERTSKDNNKTLQRTSNNTRCLNLGSYNYLGFAAADEYCTTRVIESLKKYSASTCSVRVDGGTTKLHNELEELPARFVGKPAAILFGMCYVTNSAIIPCLIGKEIIQHLKHSCPPHLYATSMSPPGVQHVISAIKVILGEDGSNRGAQKLARIRENSNFFRSELKKMGFEVLGDNDSPVMPIMLYNPAKIPAFSRECLRQKQSWRPCGHQIFHAEPPKIAGAGHDKLE
;
A
#
# COMPACT_ATOMS: atom_id res chain seq x y z
N MET A 1 16.44 3.32 15.08
CA MET A 1 15.34 4.29 14.85
C MET A 1 14.60 3.86 13.58
N LEU A 2 13.42 3.25 13.73
CA LEU A 2 12.68 2.56 12.66
C LEU A 2 12.34 3.51 11.49
N ALA A 3 12.54 3.06 10.24
CA ALA A 3 12.19 3.74 8.99
C ALA A 3 10.69 4.02 8.83
N ILE A 4 9.87 3.46 9.73
CA ILE A 4 8.42 3.41 9.66
C ILE A 4 7.77 4.58 10.41
N SER A 5 8.56 5.41 11.11
CA SER A 5 8.02 6.41 12.04
C SER A 5 7.51 7.68 11.34
N THR A 6 6.42 7.56 10.59
CA THR A 6 5.52 8.69 10.40
C THR A 6 4.45 8.60 11.47
N THR A 7 4.60 9.37 12.53
CA THR A 7 3.49 9.62 13.47
C THR A 7 2.45 10.48 12.79
N PHE A 8 1.17 10.24 13.05
CA PHE A 8 0.08 11.09 12.58
C PHE A 8 -0.90 11.37 13.72
N ASP A 9 -1.67 12.43 13.58
CA ASP A 9 -2.68 12.80 14.56
C ASP A 9 -3.99 12.06 14.29
N VAL A 10 -4.35 11.18 15.21
CA VAL A 10 -5.63 10.49 15.22
C VAL A 10 -6.64 11.41 15.88
N VAL A 11 -7.63 11.83 15.09
CA VAL A 11 -8.77 12.61 15.57
C VAL A 11 -9.79 11.65 16.18
N GLU A 12 -10.09 11.83 17.46
CA GLU A 12 -11.12 11.03 18.12
C GLU A 12 -12.51 11.41 17.58
N ARG A 13 -13.36 10.40 17.43
CA ARG A 13 -14.73 10.54 16.93
C ARG A 13 -15.66 9.72 17.81
N THR A 14 -16.80 10.29 18.14
CA THR A 14 -17.86 9.61 18.90
C THR A 14 -19.10 9.46 18.03
N SER A 15 -19.83 8.36 18.23
CA SER A 15 -21.13 8.14 17.62
C SER A 15 -22.14 7.84 18.71
N LYS A 16 -23.34 8.38 18.57
CA LYS A 16 -24.49 8.11 19.45
C LYS A 16 -25.59 7.29 18.75
N ASP A 17 -25.35 6.88 17.50
CA ASP A 17 -26.35 6.32 16.58
C ASP A 17 -25.86 5.05 15.87
N ASN A 18 -25.13 4.19 16.58
CA ASN A 18 -24.55 2.95 16.04
C ASN A 18 -23.59 3.18 14.85
N ASN A 19 -22.70 4.16 14.96
CA ASN A 19 -21.72 4.56 13.94
C ASN A 19 -22.31 5.08 12.63
N LYS A 20 -23.59 5.49 12.60
CA LYS A 20 -24.18 6.13 11.41
C LYS A 20 -23.64 7.54 11.22
N THR A 21 -23.47 8.30 12.30
CA THR A 21 -22.81 9.60 12.30
C THR A 21 -21.62 9.59 13.25
N LEU A 22 -20.52 10.19 12.80
CA LEU A 22 -19.29 10.33 13.57
C LEU A 22 -19.07 11.80 13.85
N GLN A 23 -19.29 12.22 15.10
CA GLN A 23 -19.01 13.57 15.55
C GLN A 23 -17.56 13.67 15.99
N ARG A 24 -16.83 14.61 15.38
CA ARG A 24 -15.42 14.90 15.71
C ARG A 24 -15.34 15.52 17.09
N THR A 25 -14.44 15.01 17.93
CA THR A 25 -14.07 15.65 19.20
C THR A 25 -12.89 16.60 19.03
N SER A 26 -12.63 17.44 20.02
CA SER A 26 -11.44 18.30 20.10
C SER A 26 -10.15 17.52 20.40
N ASN A 27 -10.26 16.29 20.90
CA ASN A 27 -9.13 15.44 21.22
C ASN A 27 -8.44 14.90 19.97
N ASN A 28 -7.13 15.16 19.88
CA ASN A 28 -6.23 14.56 18.91
C ASN A 28 -5.14 13.81 19.66
N THR A 29 -4.85 12.57 19.25
CA THR A 29 -3.76 11.77 19.81
C THR A 29 -2.73 11.51 18.73
N ARG A 30 -1.48 11.87 19.00
CA ARG A 30 -0.37 11.54 18.11
C ARG A 30 -0.02 10.06 18.24
N CYS A 31 -0.17 9.30 17.15
CA CYS A 31 0.03 7.85 17.14
C CYS A 31 1.09 7.43 16.12
N LEU A 32 1.78 6.33 16.40
CA LEU A 32 2.66 5.64 15.47
C LEU A 32 1.83 4.90 14.41
N ASN A 33 2.21 5.02 13.14
CA ASN A 33 1.54 4.35 12.03
C ASN A 33 2.13 2.96 11.76
N LEU A 34 1.38 1.91 12.06
CA LEU A 34 1.74 0.52 11.77
C LEU A 34 0.78 -0.15 10.77
N GLY A 35 -0.15 0.63 10.19
CA GLY A 35 -1.22 0.12 9.33
C GLY A 35 -1.22 0.65 7.89
N SER A 36 -0.32 1.57 7.53
CA SER A 36 -0.27 2.13 6.17
C SER A 36 0.58 1.32 5.21
N TYR A 37 0.27 1.44 3.91
CA TYR A 37 1.06 0.85 2.83
C TYR A 37 2.20 1.77 2.34
N ASN A 38 2.56 2.80 3.11
CA ASN A 38 3.62 3.74 2.79
C ASN A 38 5.00 3.21 3.24
N TYR A 39 5.40 2.05 2.73
CA TYR A 39 6.57 1.30 3.21
C TYR A 39 7.88 2.10 3.13
N LEU A 40 8.13 2.77 2.00
CA LEU A 40 9.37 3.53 1.77
C LEU A 40 9.25 5.02 2.13
N GLY A 41 8.08 5.45 2.59
CA GLY A 41 7.85 6.82 3.05
C GLY A 41 7.71 7.86 1.93
N PHE A 42 7.59 7.48 0.66
CA PHE A 42 7.50 8.43 -0.47
C PHE A 42 6.19 9.21 -0.51
N ALA A 43 5.12 8.73 0.14
CA ALA A 43 3.85 9.46 0.19
C ALA A 43 3.86 10.68 1.12
N ALA A 44 4.90 10.83 1.95
CA ALA A 44 5.10 12.04 2.75
C ALA A 44 5.84 13.11 1.94
N ALA A 45 6.02 14.31 2.51
CA ALA A 45 6.88 15.33 1.90
C ALA A 45 8.30 14.76 1.71
N ASP A 46 8.73 14.67 0.46
CA ASP A 46 10.04 14.16 0.08
C ASP A 46 10.75 15.19 -0.81
N GLU A 47 11.99 15.51 -0.46
CA GLU A 47 12.77 16.55 -1.12
C GLU A 47 12.91 16.34 -2.64
N TYR A 48 13.02 15.09 -3.08
CA TYR A 48 13.17 14.74 -4.48
C TYR A 48 11.82 14.68 -5.21
N CYS A 49 10.83 14.02 -4.61
CA CYS A 49 9.53 13.77 -5.25
C CYS A 49 8.62 15.00 -5.21
N THR A 50 8.52 15.69 -4.08
CA THR A 50 7.60 16.83 -3.90
C THR A 50 7.93 17.97 -4.85
N THR A 51 9.21 18.30 -5.02
CA THR A 51 9.66 19.38 -5.92
C THR A 51 9.26 19.10 -7.36
N ARG A 52 9.48 17.87 -7.85
CA ARG A 52 9.13 17.46 -9.21
C ARG A 52 7.62 17.44 -9.44
N VAL A 53 6.84 17.04 -8.44
CA VAL A 53 5.38 17.11 -8.51
C VAL A 53 4.92 18.56 -8.65
N ILE A 54 5.48 19.49 -7.89
CA ILE A 54 5.17 20.93 -8.00
C ILE A 54 5.56 21.47 -9.39
N GLU A 55 6.72 21.08 -9.93
CA GLU A 55 7.11 21.44 -11.30
C GLU A 55 6.15 20.87 -12.35
N SER A 56 5.68 19.64 -12.17
CA SER A 56 4.68 19.05 -13.07
C SER A 56 3.35 19.80 -13.02
N LEU A 57 2.93 20.31 -11.85
CA LEU A 57 1.73 21.14 -11.70
C LEU A 57 1.86 22.50 -12.37
N LYS A 58 3.07 23.05 -12.48
CA LYS A 58 3.32 24.29 -13.22
C LYS A 58 3.21 24.08 -14.74
N LYS A 59 3.56 22.89 -15.22
CA LYS A 59 3.61 22.55 -16.64
C LYS A 59 2.32 21.89 -17.17
N TYR A 60 1.68 21.09 -16.34
CA TYR A 60 0.48 20.31 -16.64
C TYR A 60 -0.63 20.65 -15.65
N SER A 61 -1.88 20.59 -16.11
CA SER A 61 -3.04 20.74 -15.23
C SER A 61 -3.13 19.63 -14.19
N ALA A 62 -3.86 19.87 -13.10
CA ALA A 62 -4.07 18.90 -12.02
C ALA A 62 -4.73 17.59 -12.51
N SER A 63 -5.47 17.65 -13.61
CA SER A 63 -6.05 16.51 -14.31
C SER A 63 -6.02 16.76 -15.81
N THR A 64 -5.94 15.68 -16.58
CA THR A 64 -6.09 15.67 -18.05
C THR A 64 -7.55 15.72 -18.49
N CYS A 65 -8.50 15.37 -17.60
CA CYS A 65 -9.94 15.31 -17.86
C CYS A 65 -10.33 14.55 -19.15
N SER A 66 -9.48 13.63 -19.60
CA SER A 66 -9.62 12.89 -20.86
C SER A 66 -9.09 11.47 -20.71
N VAL A 67 -9.52 10.57 -21.59
CA VAL A 67 -9.12 9.17 -21.64
C VAL A 67 -7.78 9.01 -22.35
N ARG A 68 -7.11 7.87 -22.17
CA ARG A 68 -5.76 7.65 -22.73
C ARG A 68 -5.73 7.63 -24.26
N VAL A 69 -6.80 7.16 -24.92
CA VAL A 69 -6.87 7.05 -26.38
C VAL A 69 -7.15 8.37 -27.10
N ASP A 70 -7.74 9.33 -26.40
CA ASP A 70 -8.02 10.66 -26.95
C ASP A 70 -6.88 11.62 -26.56
N GLY A 71 -7.18 12.66 -25.79
CA GLY A 71 -6.23 13.70 -25.38
C GLY A 71 -5.58 13.49 -24.01
N GLY A 72 -5.83 12.37 -23.33
CA GLY A 72 -5.38 12.15 -21.96
C GLY A 72 -3.94 11.64 -21.83
N THR A 73 -3.30 11.21 -22.91
CA THR A 73 -1.91 10.69 -22.85
C THR A 73 -0.90 11.83 -22.91
N THR A 74 -0.11 11.99 -21.85
CA THR A 74 1.00 12.94 -21.77
C THR A 74 2.36 12.22 -21.80
N LYS A 75 3.45 12.97 -22.01
CA LYS A 75 4.83 12.42 -21.97
C LYS A 75 5.12 11.65 -20.68
N LEU A 76 4.56 12.10 -19.55
CA LEU A 76 4.70 11.45 -18.25
C LEU A 76 4.09 10.06 -18.23
N HIS A 77 2.97 9.84 -18.93
CA HIS A 77 2.32 8.52 -18.95
C HIS A 77 3.20 7.48 -19.65
N ASN A 78 3.85 7.87 -20.76
CA ASN A 78 4.74 6.98 -21.49
C ASN A 78 6.00 6.66 -20.67
N GLU A 79 6.60 7.67 -20.03
CA GLU A 79 7.74 7.48 -19.13
C GLU A 79 7.39 6.55 -17.96
N LEU A 80 6.19 6.70 -17.37
CA LEU A 80 5.72 5.82 -16.30
C LEU A 80 5.43 4.39 -16.79
N GLU A 81 5.17 4.15 -18.06
CA GLU A 81 5.03 2.79 -18.59
C GLU A 81 6.41 2.13 -18.83
N GLU A 82 7.41 2.91 -19.25
CA GLU A 82 8.77 2.42 -19.51
C GLU A 82 9.52 2.09 -18.21
N LEU A 83 9.37 2.90 -17.16
CA LEU A 83 10.12 2.74 -15.91
C LEU A 83 9.85 1.40 -15.19
N PRO A 84 8.60 1.00 -14.89
CA PRO A 84 8.30 -0.30 -14.31
C PRO A 84 8.67 -1.45 -15.24
N ALA A 85 8.49 -1.30 -16.56
CA ALA A 85 8.87 -2.32 -17.52
C ALA A 85 10.38 -2.62 -17.43
N ARG A 86 11.21 -1.57 -17.37
CA ARG A 86 12.65 -1.68 -17.16
C ARG A 86 13.01 -2.20 -15.78
N PHE A 87 12.33 -1.74 -14.73
CA PHE A 87 12.55 -2.18 -13.35
C PHE A 87 12.33 -3.68 -13.17
N VAL A 88 11.27 -4.23 -13.77
CA VAL A 88 10.92 -5.67 -13.67
C VAL A 88 11.65 -6.51 -14.74
N GLY A 89 12.20 -5.88 -15.78
CA GLY A 89 12.82 -6.59 -16.92
C GLY A 89 11.79 -7.18 -17.88
N LYS A 90 10.68 -6.48 -18.12
CA LYS A 90 9.61 -6.87 -19.05
C LYS A 90 9.60 -5.98 -20.29
N PRO A 91 9.11 -6.48 -21.45
CA PRO A 91 9.23 -5.76 -22.72
C PRO A 91 8.34 -4.51 -22.83
N ALA A 92 7.26 -4.44 -22.05
CA ALA A 92 6.36 -3.30 -21.97
C ALA A 92 5.52 -3.38 -20.69
N ALA A 93 4.99 -2.24 -20.26
CA ALA A 93 3.97 -2.14 -19.23
C ALA A 93 2.83 -1.23 -19.71
N ILE A 94 1.69 -1.35 -19.05
CA ILE A 94 0.49 -0.54 -19.32
C ILE A 94 0.00 0.04 -18.01
N LEU A 95 -0.29 1.35 -18.02
CA LEU A 95 -0.73 2.07 -16.84
C LEU A 95 -2.26 2.10 -16.74
N PHE A 96 -2.76 1.80 -15.55
CA PHE A 96 -4.18 1.95 -15.17
C PHE A 96 -4.29 2.82 -13.92
N GLY A 97 -5.42 3.52 -13.78
CA GLY A 97 -5.65 4.42 -12.64
C GLY A 97 -5.69 3.72 -11.27
N MET A 98 -6.06 2.43 -11.24
CA MET A 98 -6.12 1.62 -10.01
C MET A 98 -5.72 0.16 -10.27
N CYS A 99 -5.00 -0.43 -9.32
CA CYS A 99 -4.48 -1.80 -9.42
C CYS A 99 -5.60 -2.87 -9.42
N TYR A 100 -6.75 -2.61 -8.79
CA TYR A 100 -7.92 -3.49 -8.85
C TYR A 100 -8.40 -3.69 -10.30
N VAL A 101 -8.49 -2.60 -11.06
CA VAL A 101 -8.90 -2.60 -12.47
C VAL A 101 -7.89 -3.37 -13.32
N THR A 102 -6.60 -3.29 -12.98
CA THR A 102 -5.52 -4.02 -13.65
C THR A 102 -5.72 -5.53 -13.51
N ASN A 103 -5.95 -6.01 -12.29
CA ASN A 103 -6.10 -7.45 -12.04
C ASN A 103 -7.38 -8.02 -12.67
N SER A 104 -8.51 -7.31 -12.54
CA SER A 104 -9.79 -7.77 -13.08
C SER A 104 -9.85 -7.73 -14.61
N ALA A 105 -9.11 -6.83 -15.26
CA ALA A 105 -9.16 -6.67 -16.71
C ALA A 105 -8.03 -7.39 -17.47
N ILE A 106 -6.88 -7.65 -16.84
CA ILE A 106 -5.67 -8.13 -17.55
C ILE A 106 -5.37 -9.61 -17.31
N ILE A 107 -5.69 -10.15 -16.12
CA ILE A 107 -5.49 -11.58 -15.82
C ILE A 107 -6.20 -12.50 -16.85
N PRO A 108 -7.37 -12.13 -17.42
CA PRO A 108 -8.00 -12.92 -18.48
C PRO A 108 -7.26 -12.95 -19.84
N CYS A 109 -6.21 -12.15 -20.08
CA CYS A 109 -5.63 -11.92 -21.42
C CYS A 109 -4.10 -12.15 -21.51
N LEU A 110 -3.57 -13.11 -20.74
CA LEU A 110 -2.13 -13.40 -20.58
C LEU A 110 -1.25 -13.22 -21.84
N ILE A 111 0.00 -12.76 -21.69
CA ILE A 111 0.49 -11.40 -22.00
C ILE A 111 1.60 -11.49 -23.06
N GLY A 112 1.64 -10.56 -24.03
CA GLY A 112 2.73 -10.31 -24.98
C GLY A 112 2.82 -8.82 -25.34
N LYS A 113 3.93 -8.33 -25.91
CA LYS A 113 4.12 -6.90 -26.23
C LYS A 113 3.04 -6.37 -27.19
N GLU A 114 2.67 -7.17 -28.18
CA GLU A 114 1.61 -6.86 -29.15
C GLU A 114 0.23 -6.80 -28.47
N ILE A 115 -0.03 -7.70 -27.52
CA ILE A 115 -1.25 -7.73 -26.73
C ILE A 115 -1.37 -6.45 -25.89
N ILE A 116 -0.27 -5.93 -25.33
CA ILE A 116 -0.31 -4.67 -24.58
C ILE A 116 -0.76 -3.51 -25.49
N GLN A 117 -0.24 -3.43 -26.71
CA GLN A 117 -0.66 -2.41 -27.66
C GLN A 117 -2.13 -2.56 -28.03
N HIS A 118 -2.58 -3.80 -28.28
CA HIS A 118 -4.00 -4.08 -28.54
C HIS A 118 -4.89 -3.68 -27.35
N LEU A 119 -4.50 -4.02 -26.11
CA LEU A 119 -5.25 -3.68 -24.90
C LEU A 119 -5.39 -2.17 -24.69
N LYS A 120 -4.40 -1.35 -25.08
CA LYS A 120 -4.54 0.11 -25.03
C LYS A 120 -5.71 0.64 -25.89
N HIS A 121 -6.04 -0.06 -26.97
CA HIS A 121 -7.11 0.33 -27.89
C HIS A 121 -8.41 -0.49 -27.75
N SER A 122 -8.39 -1.58 -26.99
CA SER A 122 -9.52 -2.52 -26.92
C SER A 122 -10.06 -2.73 -25.50
N CYS A 123 -9.29 -2.42 -24.46
CA CYS A 123 -9.69 -2.66 -23.07
C CYS A 123 -10.65 -1.56 -22.59
N PRO A 124 -11.93 -1.86 -22.23
CA PRO A 124 -12.89 -0.84 -21.83
C PRO A 124 -12.42 0.02 -20.63
N PRO A 125 -11.75 -0.54 -19.60
CA PRO A 125 -11.15 0.26 -18.55
C PRO A 125 -10.02 1.20 -18.98
N HIS A 126 -9.37 0.98 -20.13
CA HIS A 126 -8.37 1.91 -20.67
C HIS A 126 -9.00 2.95 -21.60
N LEU A 127 -10.07 2.57 -22.31
CA LEU A 127 -10.82 3.42 -23.24
C LEU A 127 -11.70 4.43 -22.55
N TYR A 128 -12.42 4.03 -21.51
CA TYR A 128 -13.46 4.87 -20.88
C TYR A 128 -13.02 5.48 -19.55
N ALA A 129 -11.94 4.99 -18.93
CA ALA A 129 -11.46 5.59 -17.69
C ALA A 129 -10.62 6.84 -17.96
N THR A 130 -10.78 7.82 -17.08
CA THR A 130 -9.93 9.00 -17.08
C THR A 130 -8.48 8.61 -16.83
N SER A 131 -7.58 9.28 -17.56
CA SER A 131 -6.15 9.08 -17.38
C SER A 131 -5.69 9.57 -15.99
N MET A 132 -4.60 8.98 -15.50
CA MET A 132 -4.05 9.33 -14.20
C MET A 132 -3.61 10.80 -14.20
N SER A 133 -3.75 11.48 -13.06
CA SER A 133 -3.33 12.88 -12.97
C SER A 133 -1.83 13.03 -13.28
N PRO A 134 -1.42 13.97 -14.15
CA PRO A 134 -0.01 14.25 -14.42
C PRO A 134 0.88 14.38 -13.15
N PRO A 135 0.45 15.10 -12.09
CA PRO A 135 1.22 15.14 -10.84
C PRO A 135 1.32 13.79 -10.13
N GLY A 136 0.28 12.97 -10.17
CA GLY A 136 0.32 11.60 -9.63
C GLY A 136 1.32 10.73 -10.39
N VAL A 137 1.29 10.79 -11.72
CA VAL A 137 2.23 10.08 -12.60
C VAL A 137 3.68 10.53 -12.31
N GLN A 138 3.92 11.84 -12.22
CA GLN A 138 5.25 12.39 -11.89
C GLN A 138 5.76 11.91 -10.53
N HIS A 139 4.88 11.83 -9.53
CA HIS A 139 5.25 11.35 -8.21
C HIS A 139 5.76 9.91 -8.26
N VAL A 140 5.03 9.03 -8.97
CA VAL A 140 5.41 7.62 -9.12
C VAL A 140 6.72 7.48 -9.90
N ILE A 141 6.89 8.22 -11.00
CA ILE A 141 8.15 8.28 -11.75
C ILE A 141 9.32 8.63 -10.82
N SER A 142 9.14 9.67 -10.01
CA SER A 142 10.18 10.17 -9.11
C SER A 142 10.53 9.12 -8.04
N ALA A 143 9.53 8.47 -7.46
CA ALA A 143 9.73 7.40 -6.48
C ALA A 143 10.48 6.20 -7.08
N ILE A 144 10.11 5.75 -8.29
CA ILE A 144 10.79 4.63 -8.97
C ILE A 144 12.24 4.99 -9.30
N LYS A 145 12.51 6.21 -9.78
CA LYS A 145 13.88 6.67 -10.05
C LYS A 145 14.75 6.65 -8.80
N VAL A 146 14.22 7.08 -7.65
CA VAL A 146 14.95 7.02 -6.37
C VAL A 146 15.19 5.56 -5.95
N ILE A 147 14.23 4.66 -6.17
CA ILE A 147 14.41 3.22 -5.88
C ILE A 147 15.51 2.62 -6.74
N LEU A 148 15.57 3.01 -8.02
CA LEU A 148 16.59 2.58 -8.98
C LEU A 148 17.97 3.24 -8.76
N GLY A 149 18.06 4.30 -7.95
CA GLY A 149 19.29 5.10 -7.76
C GLY A 149 19.60 6.05 -8.92
N GLU A 150 18.64 6.29 -9.82
CA GLU A 150 18.78 7.20 -10.97
C GLU A 150 18.70 8.68 -10.59
N ASP A 151 18.37 8.97 -9.34
CA ASP A 151 18.52 10.29 -8.75
C ASP A 151 19.99 10.62 -8.43
N GLY A 152 20.93 9.70 -8.67
CA GLY A 152 22.34 9.84 -8.34
C GLY A 152 22.62 9.62 -6.85
N SER A 153 21.63 9.10 -6.10
CA SER A 153 21.75 8.86 -4.66
C SER A 153 21.55 7.39 -4.30
N ASN A 154 22.03 6.99 -3.12
CA ASN A 154 21.81 5.65 -2.56
C ASN A 154 20.58 5.58 -1.63
N ARG A 155 19.69 6.58 -1.69
CA ARG A 155 18.54 6.71 -0.76
C ARG A 155 17.55 5.56 -0.90
N GLY A 156 17.29 5.10 -2.13
CA GLY A 156 16.41 3.95 -2.40
C GLY A 156 16.91 2.67 -1.72
N ALA A 157 18.17 2.31 -1.97
CA ALA A 157 18.81 1.13 -1.37
C ALA A 157 18.85 1.22 0.17
N GLN A 158 19.17 2.39 0.73
CA GLN A 158 19.16 2.61 2.18
C GLN A 158 17.76 2.44 2.78
N LYS A 159 16.72 2.98 2.13
CA LYS A 159 15.33 2.81 2.58
C LYS A 159 14.91 1.33 2.57
N LEU A 160 15.29 0.58 1.52
CA LEU A 160 15.03 -0.85 1.40
C LEU A 160 15.75 -1.69 2.47
N ALA A 161 17.03 -1.44 2.70
CA ALA A 161 17.79 -2.11 3.76
C ALA A 161 17.17 -1.81 5.13
N ARG A 162 16.84 -0.53 5.38
CA ARG A 162 16.28 -0.10 6.65
C ARG A 162 14.91 -0.74 6.91
N ILE A 163 14.01 -0.81 5.93
CA ILE A 163 12.71 -1.46 6.15
C ILE A 163 12.90 -2.96 6.43
N ARG A 164 13.78 -3.64 5.68
CA ARG A 164 14.09 -5.05 5.90
C ARG A 164 14.57 -5.32 7.33
N GLU A 165 15.57 -4.58 7.79
CA GLU A 165 16.13 -4.72 9.15
C GLU A 165 15.08 -4.47 10.22
N ASN A 166 14.31 -3.39 10.08
CA ASN A 166 13.26 -3.03 11.03
C ASN A 166 12.15 -4.07 11.05
N SER A 167 11.77 -4.61 9.89
CA SER A 167 10.74 -5.62 9.77
C SER A 167 11.17 -6.93 10.44
N ASN A 168 12.41 -7.36 10.23
CA ASN A 168 12.94 -8.55 10.89
C ASN A 168 13.08 -8.37 12.40
N PHE A 169 13.56 -7.21 12.84
CA PHE A 169 13.63 -6.87 14.26
C PHE A 169 12.25 -6.94 14.91
N PHE A 170 11.28 -6.20 14.38
CA PHE A 170 9.95 -6.12 14.96
C PHE A 170 9.22 -7.47 14.96
N ARG A 171 9.37 -8.25 13.88
CA ARG A 171 8.86 -9.62 13.79
C ARG A 171 9.45 -10.52 14.88
N SER A 172 10.75 -10.44 15.11
CA SER A 172 11.43 -11.27 16.12
C SER A 172 10.94 -10.93 17.53
N GLU A 173 10.71 -9.65 17.82
CA GLU A 173 10.19 -9.20 19.12
C GLU A 173 8.73 -9.65 19.32
N LEU A 174 7.88 -9.55 18.29
CA LEU A 174 6.50 -10.06 18.36
C LEU A 174 6.46 -11.58 18.62
N LYS A 175 7.33 -12.35 17.95
CA LYS A 175 7.43 -13.80 18.18
C LYS A 175 7.91 -14.12 19.60
N LYS A 176 8.88 -13.37 20.13
CA LYS A 176 9.35 -13.51 21.53
C LYS A 176 8.24 -13.21 22.54
N MET A 177 7.34 -12.28 22.22
CA MET A 177 6.16 -11.96 23.03
C MET A 177 5.05 -13.03 22.96
N GLY A 178 5.21 -14.07 22.13
CA GLY A 178 4.24 -15.16 21.98
C GLY A 178 3.13 -14.91 20.95
N PHE A 179 3.24 -13.86 20.13
CA PHE A 179 2.30 -13.64 19.03
C PHE A 179 2.61 -14.56 17.86
N GLU A 180 1.55 -15.13 17.27
CA GLU A 180 1.66 -15.83 15.99
C GLU A 180 1.61 -14.82 14.84
N VAL A 181 2.79 -14.62 14.22
CA VAL A 181 2.99 -13.69 13.11
C VAL A 181 3.15 -14.47 11.81
N LEU A 182 2.26 -14.22 10.85
CA LEU A 182 2.27 -14.87 9.53
C LEU A 182 3.22 -14.17 8.53
N GLY A 183 3.50 -14.87 7.43
CA GLY A 183 4.29 -14.38 6.28
C GLY A 183 5.79 -14.66 6.39
N ASP A 184 6.53 -14.24 5.37
CA ASP A 184 7.97 -14.55 5.22
C ASP A 184 8.89 -13.53 5.90
N ASN A 185 10.11 -13.98 6.25
CA ASN A 185 11.18 -13.07 6.68
C ASN A 185 11.49 -12.07 5.56
N ASP A 186 11.98 -10.87 5.93
CA ASP A 186 12.18 -9.72 5.04
C ASP A 186 10.89 -9.03 4.55
N SER A 187 9.70 -9.59 4.79
CA SER A 187 8.43 -8.93 4.46
C SER A 187 8.05 -7.87 5.50
N PRO A 188 7.70 -6.63 5.07
CA PRO A 188 7.22 -5.59 5.96
C PRO A 188 5.76 -5.80 6.40
N VAL A 189 5.05 -6.77 5.84
CA VAL A 189 3.69 -7.12 6.21
C VAL A 189 3.72 -8.20 7.27
N MET A 190 3.11 -7.93 8.42
CA MET A 190 3.09 -8.83 9.58
C MET A 190 1.67 -8.97 10.12
N PRO A 191 0.88 -9.93 9.60
CA PRO A 191 -0.42 -10.26 10.16
C PRO A 191 -0.24 -10.94 11.52
N ILE A 192 -0.90 -10.39 12.54
CA ILE A 192 -0.97 -10.99 13.89
C ILE A 192 -2.32 -11.67 14.03
N MET A 193 -2.30 -12.98 14.29
CA MET A 193 -3.53 -13.76 14.40
C MET A 193 -4.13 -13.65 15.80
N LEU A 194 -5.38 -13.22 15.87
CA LEU A 194 -6.15 -13.14 17.13
C LEU A 194 -7.18 -14.27 17.28
N TYR A 195 -7.44 -15.02 16.22
CA TYR A 195 -8.38 -16.15 16.10
C TYR A 195 -9.84 -15.93 16.52
N ASN A 196 -10.15 -14.81 17.17
CA ASN A 196 -11.48 -14.41 17.56
C ASN A 196 -11.78 -13.02 16.97
N PRO A 197 -12.70 -12.92 15.99
CA PRO A 197 -13.02 -11.66 15.33
C PRO A 197 -13.59 -10.62 16.30
N ALA A 198 -14.28 -11.04 17.36
CA ALA A 198 -14.84 -10.12 18.37
C ALA A 198 -13.74 -9.42 19.19
N LYS A 199 -12.54 -10.00 19.29
CA LYS A 199 -11.39 -9.39 19.98
C LYS A 199 -10.69 -8.32 19.15
N ILE A 200 -10.81 -8.34 17.82
CA ILE A 200 -10.09 -7.44 16.92
C ILE A 200 -10.36 -5.96 17.25
N PRO A 201 -11.61 -5.50 17.43
CA PRO A 201 -11.88 -4.11 17.78
C PRO A 201 -11.36 -3.74 19.18
N ALA A 202 -11.41 -4.66 20.14
CA ALA A 202 -10.91 -4.43 21.49
C ALA A 202 -9.38 -4.28 21.49
N PHE A 203 -8.68 -5.17 20.80
CA PHE A 203 -7.22 -5.11 20.61
C PHE A 203 -6.80 -3.82 19.91
N SER A 204 -7.48 -3.46 18.81
CA SER A 204 -7.19 -2.22 18.08
C SER A 204 -7.37 -0.98 18.95
N ARG A 205 -8.39 -0.94 19.83
CA ARG A 205 -8.58 0.17 20.77
C ARG A 205 -7.50 0.22 21.83
N GLU A 206 -7.05 -0.93 22.34
CA GLU A 206 -5.98 -0.99 23.32
C GLU A 206 -4.64 -0.51 22.74
N CYS A 207 -4.30 -0.95 21.52
CA CYS A 207 -3.13 -0.42 20.82
C CYS A 207 -3.22 1.10 20.62
N LEU A 208 -4.41 1.62 20.29
CA LEU A 208 -4.61 3.06 20.12
C LEU A 208 -4.41 3.82 21.44
N ARG A 209 -4.85 3.27 22.58
CA ARG A 209 -4.54 3.83 23.91
C ARG A 209 -3.04 3.91 24.17
N GLN A 210 -2.28 2.94 23.66
CA GLN A 210 -0.81 2.93 23.68
C GLN A 210 -0.17 3.76 22.55
N LYS A 211 -0.96 4.60 21.87
CA LYS A 211 -0.52 5.48 20.77
C LYS A 211 0.04 4.72 19.56
N GLN A 212 -0.47 3.52 19.29
CA GLN A 212 -0.12 2.71 18.14
C GLN A 212 -1.34 2.46 17.26
N SER A 213 -1.26 2.81 15.98
CA SER A 213 -2.35 2.61 15.03
C SER A 213 -2.10 1.36 14.18
N TRP A 214 -2.97 0.37 14.36
CA TRP A 214 -3.01 -0.86 13.57
C TRP A 214 -4.26 -0.89 12.70
N ARG A 215 -4.17 -1.58 11.56
CA ARG A 215 -5.34 -1.85 10.74
C ARG A 215 -5.99 -3.18 11.11
N PRO A 216 -7.25 -3.17 11.60
CA PRO A 216 -7.99 -4.40 11.84
C PRO A 216 -8.39 -5.05 10.51
N CYS A 217 -8.12 -6.35 10.36
CA CYS A 217 -8.52 -7.15 9.20
C CYS A 217 -9.53 -8.21 9.63
N GLY A 218 -10.72 -8.19 9.05
CA GLY A 218 -11.81 -9.11 9.38
C GLY A 218 -11.86 -10.37 8.52
N HIS A 219 -12.89 -11.18 8.76
CA HIS A 219 -13.09 -12.49 8.14
C HIS A 219 -13.21 -12.46 6.61
N GLN A 220 -13.73 -11.38 6.03
CA GLN A 220 -13.82 -11.21 4.57
C GLN A 220 -12.47 -11.15 3.85
N ILE A 221 -11.37 -10.98 4.61
CA ILE A 221 -10.01 -10.86 4.07
C ILE A 221 -9.19 -12.12 4.37
N PHE A 222 -9.42 -12.76 5.53
CA PHE A 222 -8.68 -13.95 5.96
C PHE A 222 -9.62 -15.04 6.45
N HIS A 223 -9.57 -16.19 5.78
CA HIS A 223 -10.00 -17.47 6.32
C HIS A 223 -8.76 -18.21 6.83
N ALA A 224 -8.59 -18.24 8.15
CA ALA A 224 -7.57 -19.07 8.79
C ALA A 224 -8.31 -20.11 9.63
N GLU A 225 -7.98 -21.38 9.45
CA GLU A 225 -8.39 -22.41 10.39
C GLU A 225 -7.71 -22.15 11.73
N PRO A 226 -8.41 -22.31 12.87
CA PRO A 226 -7.76 -22.25 14.17
C PRO A 226 -6.68 -23.34 14.23
N PRO A 227 -5.54 -23.09 14.91
CA PRO A 227 -4.51 -24.09 15.07
C PRO A 227 -5.11 -25.34 15.69
N LYS A 228 -4.85 -26.51 15.08
CA LYS A 228 -5.20 -27.79 15.68
C LYS A 228 -4.54 -27.84 17.05
N ILE A 229 -5.36 -27.84 18.09
CA ILE A 229 -4.90 -27.90 19.48
C ILE A 229 -4.18 -29.25 19.61
N ALA A 230 -2.85 -29.23 19.57
CA ALA A 230 -2.05 -30.43 19.80
C ALA A 230 -2.22 -30.83 21.27
N GLY A 231 -2.99 -31.89 21.52
CA GLY A 231 -3.09 -32.51 22.85
C GLY A 231 -4.37 -32.18 23.62
N ALA A 232 -5.54 -32.55 23.09
CA ALA A 232 -6.60 -33.06 23.95
C ALA A 232 -6.67 -34.57 23.68
N GLY A 233 -6.02 -35.35 24.54
CA GLY A 233 -6.21 -36.79 24.56
C GLY A 233 -7.70 -37.08 24.72
N HIS A 234 -8.26 -37.82 23.77
CA HIS A 234 -9.53 -38.50 23.95
C HIS A 234 -9.33 -39.59 25.01
N ASP A 235 -9.33 -39.20 26.29
CA ASP A 235 -9.67 -40.15 27.34
C ASP A 235 -11.16 -40.41 27.23
N LYS A 236 -11.47 -41.62 26.77
CA LYS A 236 -12.80 -42.21 26.85
C LYS A 236 -13.26 -42.20 28.30
N LEU A 237 -14.28 -41.42 28.57
CA LEU A 237 -15.19 -41.69 29.68
C LEU A 237 -16.53 -42.08 29.06
N GLU A 238 -16.88 -43.33 29.35
CA GLU A 238 -18.08 -44.11 28.97
C GLU A 238 -18.13 -44.72 27.56
#